data_AF-A0A946CQZ1-F1
#
_entry.id   AF-A0A946CQZ1-F1
#
_cell.length_a   1.000
_cell.length_b   1.000
_cell.length_c   1.000
_cell.angle_alpha   90.00
_cell.angle_beta   90.00
_cell.angle_gamma   90.00
#
_symmetry.space_group_name_H-M   'P 1'
#
loop_
_entity.id
_entity.type
_entity.pdbx_description
1 polymer ?
#
loop_
_entity_poly.entity_id
_entity_poly.type
_entity_poly.pdbx_seq_one_letter_code
_entity_poly.pdbx_strand_id
1 'polypeptide(L)'
;MADDNSKNARMKRREDERDVCESILASAMDSIVERLASTAEERQGAISADDIRTVGKAYIDSEGVASRESLREHIHLSLIQHEQELWNQTRRRPFDRLLVKRFSHLFPHEGELDTNKSLLSRRALPGFFMAIEMMTSADLFEQCQQACKGLLKTRKEELGDKFLWRDFYDDSDAMDLVNDIIVVIVHHFDDFDKRMHWLHDLINSHLSPPDDYAFEGTAIAEWHLLEEDVPELMKALFSDFLKRLGEEGGHHQLDERYGMKARQSIEKLLTNLGVEL
;
A
#
# COMPACT_ATOMS: atom_id res chain seq x y z
N MET A 1 27.39 -4.40 6.51
CA MET A 1 27.08 -4.65 7.94
C MET A 1 25.67 -4.20 8.36
N ALA A 2 25.04 -3.20 7.74
CA ALA A 2 23.65 -2.81 8.07
C ALA A 2 22.57 -3.78 7.53
N ASP A 3 22.84 -4.45 6.40
CA ASP A 3 21.87 -5.30 5.69
C ASP A 3 21.69 -6.70 6.33
N ASP A 4 22.76 -7.19 6.97
CA ASP A 4 22.78 -8.50 7.65
C ASP A 4 22.04 -8.44 9.01
N ASN A 5 22.08 -7.29 9.67
CA ASN A 5 21.40 -7.06 10.95
C ASN A 5 19.88 -6.90 10.77
N SER A 6 19.45 -6.38 9.61
CA SER A 6 18.04 -6.26 9.23
C SER A 6 17.42 -7.62 8.88
N LYS A 7 18.15 -8.47 8.15
CA LYS A 7 17.73 -9.84 7.84
C LYS A 7 17.61 -10.72 9.10
N ASN A 8 18.59 -10.66 9.99
CA ASN A 8 18.54 -11.38 11.27
C ASN A 8 17.41 -10.90 12.18
N ALA A 9 17.12 -9.59 12.23
CA ALA A 9 16.01 -9.07 13.04
C ALA A 9 14.63 -9.45 12.49
N ARG A 10 14.50 -9.64 11.16
CA ARG A 10 13.26 -10.08 10.50
C ARG A 10 13.05 -11.59 10.64
N MET A 11 14.14 -12.36 10.58
CA MET A 11 14.13 -13.80 10.77
C MET A 11 13.80 -14.16 12.23
N LYS A 12 14.42 -13.47 13.20
CA LYS A 12 14.14 -13.63 14.63
C LYS A 12 12.71 -13.23 15.02
N ARG A 13 12.13 -12.22 14.38
CA ARG A 13 10.71 -11.83 14.59
C ARG A 13 9.71 -12.83 14.03
N ARG A 14 10.00 -13.41 12.86
CA ARG A 14 9.20 -14.49 12.27
C ARG A 14 9.30 -15.80 13.04
N GLU A 15 10.37 -16.00 13.83
CA GLU A 15 10.47 -17.07 14.83
C GLU A 15 9.56 -16.75 16.03
N ASP A 16 9.60 -15.51 16.55
CA ASP A 16 8.78 -15.06 17.71
C ASP A 16 7.25 -15.17 17.45
N GLU A 17 6.76 -14.81 16.26
CA GLU A 17 5.33 -14.94 15.91
C GLU A 17 4.88 -16.41 15.78
N ARG A 18 5.76 -17.28 15.28
CA ARG A 18 5.49 -18.73 15.21
C ARG A 18 5.43 -19.33 16.60
N ASP A 19 6.36 -18.94 17.48
CA ASP A 19 6.43 -19.42 18.85
C ASP A 19 5.15 -19.06 19.64
N VAL A 20 4.58 -17.86 19.42
CA VAL A 20 3.30 -17.46 20.04
C VAL A 20 2.13 -18.27 19.50
N CYS A 21 2.05 -18.49 18.18
CA CYS A 21 1.00 -19.34 17.60
C CYS A 21 1.10 -20.79 18.09
N GLU A 22 2.32 -21.34 18.14
CA GLU A 22 2.60 -22.68 18.66
C GLU A 22 2.21 -22.79 20.13
N SER A 23 2.48 -21.76 20.94
CA SER A 23 2.08 -21.74 22.35
C SER A 23 0.56 -21.72 22.54
N ILE A 24 -0.18 -20.94 21.73
CA ILE A 24 -1.66 -20.89 21.80
C ILE A 24 -2.25 -22.26 21.40
N LEU A 25 -1.71 -22.89 20.35
CA LEU A 25 -2.12 -24.21 19.89
C LEU A 25 -1.78 -25.32 20.90
N ALA A 26 -0.58 -25.28 21.49
CA ALA A 26 -0.16 -26.22 22.53
C ALA A 26 -1.08 -26.13 23.75
N SER A 27 -1.38 -24.93 24.23
CA SER A 27 -2.30 -24.73 25.36
C SER A 27 -3.72 -25.21 25.07
N ALA A 28 -4.20 -25.03 23.84
CA ALA A 28 -5.49 -25.57 23.40
C ALA A 28 -5.51 -27.11 23.43
N MET A 29 -4.44 -27.74 22.95
CA MET A 29 -4.30 -29.20 22.94
C MET A 29 -4.15 -29.78 24.36
N ASP A 30 -3.39 -29.13 25.23
CA ASP A 30 -3.24 -29.56 26.64
C ASP A 30 -4.58 -29.53 27.38
N SER A 31 -5.40 -28.50 27.17
CA SER A 31 -6.73 -28.41 27.76
C SER A 31 -7.66 -29.56 27.31
N ILE A 32 -7.57 -29.98 26.04
CA ILE A 32 -8.31 -31.14 25.52
C ILE A 32 -7.79 -32.44 26.18
N VAL A 33 -6.47 -32.59 26.30
CA VAL A 33 -5.84 -33.78 26.90
C VAL A 33 -6.20 -33.91 28.38
N GLU A 34 -6.18 -32.82 29.16
CA GLU A 34 -6.60 -32.81 30.56
C GLU A 34 -8.06 -33.24 30.73
N ARG A 35 -8.96 -32.81 29.83
CA ARG A 35 -10.37 -33.22 29.85
C ARG A 35 -10.56 -34.69 29.52
N LEU A 36 -9.82 -35.21 28.55
CA LEU A 36 -9.83 -36.63 28.25
C LEU A 36 -9.31 -37.43 29.46
N ALA A 37 -8.23 -36.99 30.10
CA ALA A 37 -7.70 -37.61 31.30
C ALA A 37 -8.72 -37.62 32.46
N SER A 38 -9.38 -36.50 32.73
CA SER A 38 -10.43 -36.40 33.75
C SER A 38 -11.62 -37.31 33.44
N THR A 39 -12.05 -37.37 32.17
CA THR A 39 -13.12 -38.28 31.73
C THR A 39 -12.71 -39.76 31.90
N ALA A 40 -11.43 -40.09 31.69
CA ALA A 40 -10.90 -41.42 31.93
C ALA A 40 -10.95 -41.78 33.42
N GLU A 41 -10.57 -40.87 34.31
CA GLU A 41 -10.60 -41.08 35.76
C GLU A 41 -12.01 -41.36 36.28
N GLU A 42 -12.99 -40.58 35.81
CA GLU A 42 -14.42 -40.80 36.12
C GLU A 42 -14.94 -42.16 35.64
N ARG A 43 -14.35 -42.69 34.56
CA ARG A 43 -14.73 -43.97 33.95
C ARG A 43 -13.74 -45.11 34.22
N GLN A 44 -12.99 -45.03 35.32
CA GLN A 44 -12.06 -46.08 35.76
C GLN A 44 -11.04 -46.50 34.68
N GLY A 45 -10.58 -45.54 33.88
CA GLY A 45 -9.57 -45.71 32.84
C GLY A 45 -10.09 -46.07 31.45
N ALA A 46 -11.42 -46.19 31.25
CA ALA A 46 -12.00 -46.50 29.96
C ALA A 46 -12.49 -45.23 29.22
N ILE A 47 -11.90 -44.92 28.07
CA ILE A 47 -12.38 -43.90 27.12
C ILE A 47 -12.93 -44.60 25.87
N SER A 48 -14.15 -44.25 25.46
CA SER A 48 -14.70 -44.66 24.16
C SER A 48 -14.47 -43.59 23.08
N ALA A 49 -14.60 -43.99 21.81
CA ALA A 49 -14.56 -43.05 20.69
C ALA A 49 -15.69 -42.00 20.75
N ASP A 50 -16.80 -42.30 21.41
CA ASP A 50 -17.92 -41.36 21.58
C ASP A 50 -17.59 -40.27 22.61
N ASP A 51 -16.83 -40.64 23.65
CA ASP A 51 -16.35 -39.68 24.65
C ASP A 51 -15.35 -38.70 24.05
N ILE A 52 -14.44 -39.18 23.20
CA ILE A 52 -13.48 -38.33 22.48
C ILE A 52 -14.20 -37.31 21.59
N ARG A 53 -15.22 -37.75 20.85
CA ARG A 53 -16.02 -36.84 20.00
C ARG A 53 -16.82 -35.84 20.83
N THR A 54 -17.36 -36.27 21.96
CA THR A 54 -18.12 -35.41 22.87
C THR A 54 -17.25 -34.32 23.47
N VAL A 55 -16.07 -34.67 23.98
CA VAL A 55 -15.10 -33.71 24.52
C VAL A 55 -14.60 -32.75 23.44
N GLY A 56 -14.24 -33.26 22.26
CA GLY A 56 -13.81 -32.41 21.15
C GLY A 56 -14.89 -31.43 20.68
N LYS A 57 -16.15 -31.88 20.62
CA LYS A 57 -17.27 -31.02 20.23
C LYS A 57 -17.57 -29.94 21.27
N ALA A 58 -17.58 -30.30 22.56
CA ALA A 58 -17.75 -29.34 23.64
C ALA A 58 -16.63 -28.27 23.61
N TYR A 59 -15.40 -28.68 23.35
CA TYR A 59 -14.29 -27.76 23.21
C TYR A 59 -14.48 -26.79 22.03
N ILE A 60 -14.89 -27.28 20.85
CA ILE A 60 -15.13 -26.42 19.67
C ILE A 60 -16.28 -25.43 19.90
N ASP A 61 -17.35 -25.88 20.56
CA ASP A 61 -18.60 -25.13 20.67
C ASP A 61 -18.57 -24.08 21.79
N SER A 62 -17.84 -24.30 22.89
CA SER A 62 -17.86 -23.38 24.05
C SER A 62 -16.50 -23.03 24.64
N GLU A 63 -15.62 -24.01 24.90
CA GLU A 63 -14.44 -23.79 25.77
C GLU A 63 -13.19 -23.33 25.02
N GLY A 64 -13.07 -23.73 23.76
CA GLY A 64 -12.02 -23.27 22.84
C GLY A 64 -12.26 -21.87 22.31
N VAL A 65 -13.34 -21.19 22.72
CA VAL A 65 -13.66 -19.82 22.29
C VAL A 65 -12.52 -18.87 22.66
N ALA A 66 -12.00 -18.93 23.88
CA ALA A 66 -10.91 -18.06 24.32
C ALA A 66 -9.61 -18.28 23.53
N SER A 67 -9.25 -19.54 23.25
CA SER A 67 -8.06 -19.87 22.46
C SER A 67 -8.22 -19.45 20.99
N ARG A 68 -9.43 -19.59 20.42
CA ARG A 68 -9.75 -19.10 19.07
C ARG A 68 -9.77 -17.58 18.98
N GLU A 69 -10.30 -16.89 19.98
CA GLU A 69 -10.28 -15.43 20.06
C GLU A 69 -8.86 -14.92 20.20
N SER A 70 -8.05 -15.53 21.07
CA SER A 70 -6.64 -15.18 21.24
C SER A 70 -5.85 -15.43 19.95
N LEU A 71 -6.07 -16.55 19.26
CA LEU A 71 -5.45 -16.82 17.97
C LEU A 71 -5.89 -15.82 16.90
N ARG A 72 -7.20 -15.51 16.82
CA ARG A 72 -7.73 -14.53 15.87
C ARG A 72 -7.17 -13.14 16.12
N GLU A 73 -7.14 -12.71 17.38
CA GLU A 73 -6.58 -11.41 17.77
C GLU A 73 -5.09 -11.36 17.47
N HIS A 74 -4.35 -12.43 17.74
CA HIS A 74 -2.92 -12.48 17.42
C HIS A 74 -2.69 -12.45 15.90
N ILE A 75 -3.44 -13.22 15.10
CA ILE A 75 -3.38 -13.16 13.64
C ILE A 75 -3.75 -11.76 13.13
N HIS A 76 -4.80 -11.14 13.68
CA HIS A 76 -5.22 -9.79 13.31
C HIS A 76 -4.14 -8.75 13.64
N LEU A 77 -3.54 -8.82 14.83
CA LEU A 77 -2.42 -7.95 15.22
C LEU A 77 -1.18 -8.20 14.36
N SER A 78 -0.83 -9.45 14.06
CA SER A 78 0.27 -9.79 13.16
C SER A 78 0.01 -9.35 11.72
N LEU A 79 -1.24 -9.42 11.23
CA LEU A 79 -1.61 -8.87 9.92
C LEU A 79 -1.50 -7.35 9.90
N ILE A 80 -2.03 -6.66 10.91
CA ILE A 80 -1.86 -5.20 11.08
C ILE A 80 -0.37 -4.85 11.17
N GLN A 81 0.43 -5.64 11.87
CA GLN A 81 1.86 -5.39 12.06
C GLN A 81 2.66 -5.71 10.80
N HIS A 82 2.27 -6.74 10.04
CA HIS A 82 2.82 -7.10 8.75
C HIS A 82 2.47 -6.05 7.68
N GLU A 83 1.22 -5.58 7.65
CA GLU A 83 0.79 -4.43 6.88
C GLU A 83 1.58 -3.19 7.31
N GLN A 84 1.72 -2.92 8.61
CA GLN A 84 2.56 -1.83 9.09
C GLN A 84 4.02 -1.99 8.65
N GLU A 85 4.59 -3.19 8.56
CA GLU A 85 5.96 -3.44 8.09
C GLU A 85 6.12 -3.26 6.57
N LEU A 86 5.17 -3.75 5.77
CA LEU A 86 5.06 -3.49 4.33
C LEU A 86 4.89 -1.99 4.07
N TRP A 87 3.99 -1.34 4.81
CA TRP A 87 3.77 0.10 4.78
C TRP A 87 4.99 0.86 5.31
N ASN A 88 5.77 0.31 6.25
CA ASN A 88 6.99 0.91 6.77
C ASN A 88 8.14 0.90 5.77
N GLN A 89 8.14 0.00 4.77
CA GLN A 89 9.09 0.07 3.66
C GLN A 89 8.73 1.21 2.70
N THR A 90 7.45 1.38 2.35
CA THR A 90 6.95 2.52 1.55
C THR A 90 7.05 3.85 2.31
N ARG A 91 6.90 3.85 3.65
CA ARG A 91 7.07 5.04 4.53
C ARG A 91 8.52 5.54 4.63
N ARG A 92 9.53 4.83 4.12
CA ARG A 92 10.93 5.31 4.06
C ARG A 92 11.19 6.25 2.88
N ARG A 93 10.29 6.30 1.89
CA ARG A 93 10.40 7.14 0.70
C ARG A 93 9.28 8.17 0.72
N PRO A 94 9.49 9.33 1.37
CA PRO A 94 8.42 10.31 1.55
C PRO A 94 7.93 10.91 0.23
N PHE A 95 8.79 10.96 -0.79
CA PHE A 95 8.40 11.43 -2.12
C PHE A 95 7.44 10.46 -2.83
N ASP A 96 7.67 9.15 -2.72
CA ASP A 96 6.73 8.11 -3.23
C ASP A 96 5.33 8.32 -2.64
N ARG A 97 5.28 8.63 -1.36
CA ARG A 97 4.03 8.87 -0.63
C ARG A 97 3.30 10.11 -1.13
N LEU A 98 4.01 11.18 -1.47
CA LEU A 98 3.42 12.37 -2.07
C LEU A 98 2.92 12.11 -3.49
N LEU A 99 3.66 11.35 -4.31
CA LEU A 99 3.20 10.93 -5.63
C LEU A 99 1.90 10.13 -5.53
N VAL A 100 1.88 9.09 -4.69
CA VAL A 100 0.70 8.24 -4.49
C VAL A 100 -0.49 9.01 -3.95
N LYS A 101 -0.25 10.04 -3.11
CA LYS A 101 -1.33 10.87 -2.57
C LYS A 101 -2.18 11.52 -3.66
N ARG A 102 -1.64 11.76 -4.85
CA ARG A 102 -2.36 12.36 -6.00
C ARG A 102 -3.49 11.48 -6.52
N PHE A 103 -3.34 10.17 -6.43
CA PHE A 103 -4.28 9.19 -6.97
C PHE A 103 -4.74 8.16 -5.95
N SER A 104 -4.43 8.33 -4.66
CA SER A 104 -4.77 7.37 -3.61
C SER A 104 -6.26 7.10 -3.45
N HIS A 105 -7.12 8.01 -3.93
CA HIS A 105 -8.57 7.87 -3.93
C HIS A 105 -9.09 6.87 -4.97
N LEU A 106 -8.26 6.46 -5.92
CA LEU A 106 -8.57 5.41 -6.89
C LEU A 106 -8.36 4.01 -6.32
N PHE A 107 -7.76 3.89 -5.14
CA PHE A 107 -7.49 2.61 -4.51
C PHE A 107 -8.65 2.12 -3.66
N PRO A 108 -8.89 0.80 -3.62
CA PRO A 108 -9.94 0.23 -2.79
C PRO A 108 -9.60 0.35 -1.30
N HIS A 109 -10.66 0.49 -0.50
CA HIS A 109 -10.66 0.06 0.90
C HIS A 109 -10.88 -1.46 0.97
N GLU A 110 -10.94 -2.00 2.18
CA GLU A 110 -10.99 -3.45 2.42
C GLU A 110 -12.14 -4.12 1.65
N GLY A 111 -11.81 -5.08 0.78
CA GLY A 111 -12.76 -5.85 -0.03
C GLY A 111 -13.46 -5.11 -1.18
N GLU A 112 -13.17 -3.83 -1.42
CA GLU A 112 -13.91 -3.03 -2.41
C GLU A 112 -13.64 -3.45 -3.86
N LEU A 113 -12.50 -4.10 -4.14
CA LEU A 113 -12.11 -4.51 -5.49
C LEU A 113 -13.06 -5.56 -6.10
N ASP A 114 -13.76 -6.33 -5.25
CA ASP A 114 -14.73 -7.35 -5.69
C ASP A 114 -16.01 -6.72 -6.26
N THR A 115 -16.34 -5.50 -5.81
CA THR A 115 -17.60 -4.83 -6.15
C THR A 115 -17.40 -3.71 -7.16
N ASN A 116 -16.22 -3.06 -7.17
CA ASN A 116 -15.92 -1.96 -8.06
C ASN A 116 -14.67 -2.24 -8.90
N LYS A 117 -14.90 -2.59 -10.17
CA LYS A 117 -13.85 -2.91 -11.14
C LYS A 117 -13.06 -1.68 -11.63
N SER A 118 -13.55 -0.46 -11.41
CA SER A 118 -12.83 0.76 -11.81
C SER A 118 -11.79 1.21 -10.78
N LEU A 119 -11.63 0.47 -9.68
CA LEU A 119 -10.61 0.76 -8.67
C LEU A 119 -9.27 0.15 -9.07
N LEU A 120 -8.21 0.91 -8.80
CA LEU A 120 -6.86 0.48 -9.04
C LEU A 120 -6.34 -0.33 -7.85
N SER A 121 -5.63 -1.42 -8.09
CA SER A 121 -4.92 -2.11 -7.01
C SER A 121 -3.58 -1.43 -6.72
N ARG A 122 -3.18 -1.44 -5.44
CA ARG A 122 -1.83 -1.02 -5.04
C ARG A 122 -0.73 -1.93 -5.60
N ARG A 123 -1.07 -3.10 -6.14
CA ARG A 123 -0.15 -3.96 -6.90
C ARG A 123 0.53 -3.25 -8.07
N ALA A 124 -0.08 -2.19 -8.61
CA ALA A 124 0.48 -1.38 -9.70
C ALA A 124 1.65 -0.47 -9.28
N LEU A 125 1.84 -0.21 -7.99
CA LEU A 125 2.79 0.79 -7.50
C LEU A 125 4.25 0.55 -7.93
N PRO A 126 4.81 -0.68 -7.90
CA PRO A 126 6.20 -0.88 -8.31
C PRO A 126 6.45 -0.50 -9.78
N GLY A 127 5.58 -0.96 -10.68
CA GLY A 127 5.66 -0.60 -12.10
C GLY A 127 5.41 0.88 -12.35
N PHE A 128 4.52 1.51 -11.59
CA PHE A 128 4.32 2.96 -11.64
C PHE A 128 5.58 3.73 -11.25
N PHE A 129 6.21 3.42 -10.10
CA PHE A 129 7.43 4.10 -9.68
C PHE A 129 8.58 3.89 -10.66
N MET A 130 8.71 2.67 -11.20
CA MET A 130 9.69 2.39 -12.22
C MET A 130 9.44 3.22 -13.50
N ALA A 131 8.18 3.42 -13.91
CA ALA A 131 7.85 4.29 -15.04
C ALA A 131 8.30 5.74 -14.81
N ILE A 132 7.99 6.28 -13.63
CA ILE A 132 8.39 7.65 -13.25
C ILE A 132 9.91 7.77 -13.22
N GLU A 133 10.61 6.80 -12.63
CA GLU A 133 12.08 6.77 -12.58
C GLU A 133 12.70 6.68 -13.98
N MET A 134 12.12 5.89 -14.88
CA MET A 134 12.58 5.79 -16.28
C MET A 134 12.38 7.09 -17.08
N MET A 135 11.30 7.83 -16.81
CA MET A 135 11.03 9.12 -17.48
C MET A 135 11.86 10.27 -16.89
N THR A 136 12.20 10.23 -15.60
CA THR A 136 12.94 11.31 -14.94
C THR A 136 14.44 11.06 -14.78
N SER A 137 14.88 9.81 -14.90
CA SER A 137 16.17 9.25 -14.47
C SER A 137 16.27 8.94 -12.97
N ALA A 138 17.03 7.90 -12.63
CA ALA A 138 17.30 7.48 -11.26
C ALA A 138 17.92 8.59 -10.41
N ASP A 139 18.83 9.38 -10.98
CA ASP A 139 19.52 10.46 -10.27
C ASP A 139 18.55 11.58 -9.86
N LEU A 140 17.69 12.01 -10.78
CA LEU A 140 16.71 13.05 -10.49
C LEU A 140 15.65 12.55 -9.50
N PHE A 141 15.17 11.31 -9.69
CA PHE A 141 14.21 10.70 -8.78
C PHE A 141 14.77 10.60 -7.35
N GLU A 142 16.02 10.16 -7.17
CA GLU A 142 16.65 10.10 -5.86
C GLU A 142 16.93 11.50 -5.27
N GLN A 143 17.23 12.51 -6.10
CA GLN A 143 17.32 13.90 -5.63
C GLN A 143 15.99 14.38 -5.04
N CYS A 144 14.86 14.09 -5.68
CA CYS A 144 13.54 14.40 -5.15
C CYS A 144 13.24 13.65 -3.85
N GLN A 145 13.67 12.37 -3.73
CA GLN A 145 13.59 11.65 -2.46
C GLN A 145 14.35 12.35 -1.34
N GLN A 146 15.58 12.79 -1.60
CA GLN A 146 16.42 13.46 -0.60
C GLN A 146 15.89 14.84 -0.24
N ALA A 147 15.43 15.63 -1.21
CA ALA A 147 14.78 16.92 -0.98
C ALA A 147 13.53 16.75 -0.09
N CYS A 148 12.68 15.77 -0.43
CA CYS A 148 11.47 15.47 0.32
C CYS A 148 11.78 14.97 1.75
N LYS A 149 12.84 14.18 1.95
CA LYS A 149 13.32 13.79 3.29
C LYS A 149 13.78 15.00 4.09
N GLY A 150 14.46 15.95 3.45
CA GLY A 150 14.87 17.22 4.05
C GLY A 150 13.68 18.02 4.57
N LEU A 151 12.68 18.27 3.71
CA LEU A 151 11.45 18.97 4.09
C LEU A 151 10.72 18.27 5.23
N LEU A 152 10.55 16.94 5.15
CA LEU A 152 9.91 16.16 6.20
C LEU A 152 10.65 16.27 7.54
N LYS A 153 11.98 16.27 7.51
CA LYS A 153 12.80 16.42 8.72
C LYS A 153 12.57 17.81 9.34
N THR A 154 12.62 18.87 8.55
CA THR A 154 12.34 20.24 9.02
C THR A 154 10.95 20.35 9.64
N ARG A 155 9.92 19.81 8.98
CA ARG A 155 8.55 19.83 9.52
C ARG A 155 8.40 19.06 10.82
N LYS A 156 9.08 17.92 10.95
CA LYS A 156 9.11 17.16 12.22
C LYS A 156 9.82 17.91 13.33
N GLU A 157 10.89 18.65 13.01
CA GLU A 157 11.59 19.50 13.97
C GLU A 157 10.72 20.69 14.43
N GLU A 158 9.93 21.28 13.53
CA GLU A 158 9.02 22.39 13.81
C GLU A 158 7.80 21.97 14.65
N LEU A 159 7.16 20.85 14.31
CA LEU A 159 5.90 20.40 14.93
C LEU A 159 6.11 19.42 16.09
N GLY A 160 7.30 18.82 16.21
CA GLY A 160 7.62 17.83 17.23
C GLY A 160 6.63 16.66 17.24
N ASP A 161 6.16 16.29 18.43
CA ASP A 161 5.21 15.19 18.65
C ASP A 161 3.81 15.45 18.05
N LYS A 162 3.52 16.68 17.60
CA LYS A 162 2.25 17.03 16.95
C LYS A 162 2.25 16.77 15.45
N PHE A 163 3.38 16.38 14.87
CA PHE A 163 3.48 16.14 13.43
C PHE A 163 2.50 15.04 12.98
N LEU A 164 1.61 15.39 12.05
CA LEU A 164 0.78 14.45 11.33
C LEU A 164 1.18 14.43 9.84
N TRP A 165 1.09 13.27 9.20
CA TRP A 165 1.35 13.16 7.76
C TRP A 165 0.42 14.04 6.92
N ARG A 166 -0.77 14.35 7.43
CA ARG A 166 -1.68 15.28 6.77
C ARG A 166 -1.05 16.66 6.62
N ASP A 167 -0.36 17.14 7.65
CA ASP A 167 0.33 18.44 7.61
C ASP A 167 1.40 18.47 6.51
N PHE A 168 2.04 17.32 6.25
CA PHE A 168 3.02 17.19 5.18
C PHE A 168 2.40 17.03 3.79
N TYR A 169 1.18 16.50 3.69
CA TYR A 169 0.44 16.45 2.43
C TYR A 169 -0.13 17.81 2.03
N ASP A 170 -0.37 18.67 3.01
CA ASP A 170 -0.89 20.02 2.78
C ASP A 170 0.26 21.04 2.63
N ASP A 171 1.52 20.59 2.65
CA ASP A 171 2.72 21.41 2.50
C ASP A 171 2.97 21.79 1.03
N SER A 172 3.03 23.09 0.75
CA SER A 172 3.21 23.62 -0.60
C SER A 172 4.56 23.25 -1.20
N ASP A 173 5.64 23.27 -0.42
CA ASP A 173 7.00 23.01 -0.91
C ASP A 173 7.16 21.53 -1.26
N ALA A 174 6.55 20.65 -0.47
CA ALA A 174 6.50 19.22 -0.72
C ALA A 174 5.68 18.90 -1.98
N MET A 175 4.54 19.55 -2.17
CA MET A 175 3.71 19.36 -3.37
C MET A 175 4.35 19.95 -4.63
N ASP A 176 5.13 21.02 -4.47
CA ASP A 176 5.89 21.60 -5.56
C ASP A 176 6.98 20.65 -6.07
N LEU A 177 7.65 19.86 -5.20
CA LEU A 177 8.57 18.80 -5.65
C LEU A 177 7.88 17.74 -6.53
N VAL A 178 6.63 17.38 -6.19
CA VAL A 178 5.84 16.46 -7.01
C VAL A 178 5.51 17.09 -8.36
N ASN A 179 5.08 18.35 -8.36
CA ASN A 179 4.77 19.07 -9.59
C ASN A 179 6.00 19.24 -10.50
N ASP A 180 7.18 19.52 -9.93
CA ASP A 180 8.43 19.63 -10.68
C ASP A 180 8.76 18.33 -11.43
N ILE A 181 8.59 17.16 -10.79
CA ILE A 181 8.76 15.85 -11.44
C ILE A 181 7.68 15.58 -12.49
N ILE A 182 6.44 15.95 -12.22
CA ILE A 182 5.34 15.77 -13.17
C ILE A 182 5.57 16.61 -14.44
N VAL A 183 6.12 17.81 -14.30
CA VAL A 183 6.52 18.67 -15.44
C VAL A 183 7.64 18.03 -16.26
N VAL A 184 8.59 17.33 -15.63
CA VAL A 184 9.64 16.62 -16.36
C VAL A 184 9.05 15.47 -17.19
N ILE A 185 8.12 14.68 -16.63
CA ILE A 185 7.55 13.53 -17.34
C ILE A 185 6.59 13.93 -18.47
N VAL A 186 5.97 15.13 -18.42
CA VAL A 186 4.92 15.51 -19.38
C VAL A 186 5.40 15.45 -20.84
N HIS A 187 6.67 15.80 -21.07
CA HIS A 187 7.26 15.82 -22.40
C HIS A 187 7.41 14.42 -23.02
N HIS A 188 7.34 13.35 -22.22
CA HIS A 188 7.38 11.98 -22.72
C HIS A 188 6.08 11.55 -23.42
N PHE A 189 5.01 12.32 -23.27
CA PHE A 189 3.67 12.04 -23.81
C PHE A 189 3.38 12.79 -25.12
N ASP A 190 4.41 13.26 -25.83
CA ASP A 190 4.22 13.90 -27.14
C ASP A 190 3.59 12.96 -28.18
N ASP A 191 3.98 11.68 -28.13
CA ASP A 191 3.32 10.55 -28.78
C ASP A 191 2.45 9.84 -27.74
N PHE A 192 1.25 10.38 -27.54
CA PHE A 192 0.36 10.04 -26.43
C PHE A 192 0.01 8.55 -26.41
N ASP A 193 -0.54 8.02 -27.51
CA ASP A 193 -1.01 6.62 -27.56
C ASP A 193 0.14 5.64 -27.28
N LYS A 194 1.29 5.86 -27.92
CA LYS A 194 2.47 5.02 -27.71
C LYS A 194 2.96 5.06 -26.27
N ARG A 195 2.98 6.25 -25.64
CA ARG A 195 3.46 6.40 -24.27
C ARG A 195 2.47 5.83 -23.25
N MET A 196 1.17 6.00 -23.47
CA MET A 196 0.13 5.41 -22.62
C MET A 196 0.18 3.89 -22.65
N HIS A 197 0.33 3.30 -23.84
CA HIS A 197 0.48 1.86 -23.99
C HIS A 197 1.76 1.33 -23.33
N TRP A 198 2.89 2.03 -23.51
CA TRP A 198 4.14 1.68 -22.80
C TRP A 198 3.98 1.74 -21.28
N LEU A 199 3.26 2.73 -20.75
CA LEU A 199 3.02 2.87 -19.31
C LEU A 199 2.17 1.71 -18.77
N HIS A 200 1.09 1.37 -19.48
CA HIS A 200 0.25 0.21 -19.19
C HIS A 200 1.06 -1.08 -19.08
N ASP A 201 1.84 -1.39 -20.10
CA ASP A 201 2.63 -2.63 -20.17
C ASP A 201 3.70 -2.69 -19.08
N LEU A 202 4.33 -1.54 -18.78
CA LEU A 202 5.35 -1.46 -17.75
C LEU A 202 4.75 -1.70 -16.35
N ILE A 203 3.57 -1.14 -16.09
CA ILE A 203 2.87 -1.37 -14.82
C ILE A 203 2.49 -2.84 -14.68
N ASN A 204 1.85 -3.42 -15.69
CA ASN A 204 1.38 -4.80 -15.64
C ASN A 204 2.50 -5.84 -15.61
N SER A 205 3.67 -5.54 -16.17
CA SER A 205 4.85 -6.42 -16.09
C SER A 205 5.54 -6.41 -14.72
N HIS A 206 5.19 -5.48 -13.83
CA HIS A 206 5.83 -5.27 -12.53
C HIS A 206 4.83 -5.24 -11.38
N LEU A 207 3.71 -5.96 -11.52
CA LEU A 207 2.73 -6.09 -10.43
C LEU A 207 3.34 -6.82 -9.23
N SER A 208 3.09 -6.29 -8.03
CA SER A 208 3.38 -7.05 -6.81
C SER A 208 2.59 -8.36 -6.75
N PRO A 209 3.07 -9.37 -6.00
CA PRO A 209 2.30 -10.56 -5.68
C PRO A 209 0.91 -10.21 -5.11
N PRO A 210 -0.13 -10.98 -5.44
CA PRO A 210 -1.48 -10.73 -4.94
C PRO A 210 -1.59 -10.89 -3.42
N ASP A 211 -0.81 -11.79 -2.82
CA ASP A 211 -0.81 -12.05 -1.37
C ASP A 211 -0.44 -10.80 -0.55
N ASP A 212 0.40 -9.91 -1.10
CA ASP A 212 0.78 -8.65 -0.44
C ASP A 212 -0.39 -7.66 -0.29
N TYR A 213 -1.47 -7.88 -1.04
CA TYR A 213 -2.66 -7.01 -1.12
C TYR A 213 -3.97 -7.79 -1.01
N ALA A 214 -3.96 -8.95 -0.36
CA ALA A 214 -5.14 -9.81 -0.21
C ALA A 214 -6.35 -9.10 0.44
N PHE A 215 -6.12 -8.07 1.26
CA PHE A 215 -7.15 -7.26 1.88
C PHE A 215 -7.98 -6.42 0.88
N GLU A 216 -7.50 -6.20 -0.35
CA GLU A 216 -8.22 -5.41 -1.35
C GLU A 216 -9.44 -6.15 -1.92
N GLY A 217 -9.49 -7.48 -1.80
CA GLY A 217 -10.60 -8.33 -2.24
C GLY A 217 -10.15 -9.66 -2.84
N THR A 218 -11.08 -10.57 -3.08
CA THR A 218 -10.80 -11.88 -3.69
C THR A 218 -10.39 -11.79 -5.16
N ALA A 219 -10.84 -10.75 -5.87
CA ALA A 219 -10.51 -10.45 -7.27
C ALA A 219 -9.04 -10.05 -7.47
N ILE A 220 -8.29 -9.80 -6.39
CA ILE A 220 -6.89 -9.35 -6.44
C ILE A 220 -5.98 -10.31 -7.21
N ALA A 221 -6.27 -11.62 -7.19
CA ALA A 221 -5.45 -12.65 -7.83
C ALA A 221 -5.40 -12.49 -9.36
N GLU A 222 -6.50 -12.06 -9.97
CA GLU A 222 -6.64 -11.89 -11.42
C GLU A 222 -6.51 -10.41 -11.85
N TRP A 223 -6.37 -9.51 -10.87
CA TRP A 223 -6.29 -8.09 -11.13
C TRP A 223 -5.05 -7.73 -11.96
N HIS A 224 -5.29 -6.90 -12.96
CA HIS A 224 -4.31 -6.20 -13.77
C HIS A 224 -4.89 -4.83 -14.12
N LEU A 225 -4.04 -3.86 -14.42
CA LEU A 225 -4.47 -2.55 -14.88
C LEU A 225 -5.05 -2.70 -16.29
N LEU A 226 -6.28 -2.24 -16.50
CA LEU A 226 -6.87 -2.20 -17.84
C LEU A 226 -6.37 -0.97 -18.60
N GLU A 227 -6.29 -1.06 -19.93
CA GLU A 227 -5.86 0.05 -20.78
C GLU A 227 -6.78 1.29 -20.63
N GLU A 228 -8.07 1.06 -20.38
CA GLU A 228 -9.08 2.12 -20.14
C GLU A 228 -8.96 2.83 -18.79
N ASP A 229 -8.25 2.24 -17.81
CA ASP A 229 -8.05 2.82 -16.48
C ASP A 229 -6.80 3.71 -16.40
N VAL A 230 -5.85 3.57 -17.34
CA VAL A 230 -4.62 4.37 -17.38
C VAL A 230 -4.91 5.87 -17.51
N PRO A 231 -5.86 6.33 -18.36
CA PRO A 231 -6.24 7.73 -18.41
C PRO A 231 -6.74 8.28 -17.07
N GLU A 232 -7.48 7.50 -16.27
CA GLU A 232 -7.97 7.95 -14.95
C GLU A 232 -6.82 8.11 -13.94
N LEU A 233 -5.86 7.19 -13.93
CA LEU A 233 -4.61 7.34 -13.18
C LEU A 233 -3.88 8.65 -13.56
N MET A 234 -3.76 8.91 -14.87
CA MET A 234 -3.06 10.09 -15.38
C MET A 234 -3.80 11.39 -15.06
N LYS A 235 -5.13 11.42 -15.18
CA LYS A 235 -5.95 12.56 -14.74
C LYS A 235 -5.76 12.86 -13.26
N ALA A 236 -5.79 11.83 -12.41
CA ALA A 236 -5.56 11.99 -10.99
C ALA A 236 -4.14 12.52 -10.68
N LEU A 237 -3.12 12.01 -11.37
CA LEU A 237 -1.74 12.48 -11.23
C LEU A 237 -1.59 13.96 -11.59
N PHE A 238 -2.20 14.41 -12.70
CA PHE A 238 -2.14 15.79 -13.18
C PHE A 238 -3.21 16.73 -12.60
N SER A 239 -4.02 16.25 -11.66
CA SER A 239 -5.19 16.99 -11.13
C SER A 239 -4.87 18.37 -10.55
N ASP A 240 -3.72 18.58 -9.91
CA ASP A 240 -3.38 19.92 -9.39
C ASP A 240 -3.02 20.91 -10.51
N PHE A 241 -2.51 20.45 -11.65
CA PHE A 241 -2.32 21.33 -12.81
C PHE A 241 -3.65 21.72 -13.42
N LEU A 242 -4.61 20.78 -13.48
CA LEU A 242 -5.97 21.09 -13.92
C LEU A 242 -6.61 22.17 -13.03
N LYS A 243 -6.51 22.02 -11.70
CA LYS A 243 -6.99 23.04 -10.76
C LYS A 243 -6.33 24.39 -11.02
N ARG A 244 -5.00 24.43 -11.09
CA ARG A 244 -4.24 25.67 -11.33
C ARG A 244 -4.63 26.33 -12.65
N LEU A 245 -4.81 25.58 -13.74
CA LEU A 245 -5.22 26.13 -15.04
C LEU A 245 -6.61 26.77 -14.99
N GLY A 246 -7.51 26.26 -14.15
CA GLY A 246 -8.84 26.84 -13.93
C GLY A 246 -8.87 28.07 -13.01
N GLU A 247 -7.77 28.42 -12.35
CA GLU A 247 -7.68 29.58 -11.46
C GLU A 247 -7.35 30.88 -12.23
N GLU A 248 -7.84 32.02 -11.73
CA GLU A 248 -7.51 33.33 -12.29
C GLU A 248 -5.99 33.59 -12.16
N GLY A 249 -5.31 33.79 -13.30
CA GLY A 249 -3.86 33.97 -13.34
C GLY A 249 -3.04 32.68 -13.30
N GLY A 250 -3.68 31.50 -13.24
CA GLY A 250 -2.99 30.21 -13.18
C GLY A 250 -2.05 29.92 -14.35
N HIS A 251 -2.45 30.30 -15.57
CA HIS A 251 -1.58 30.24 -16.76
C HIS A 251 -0.28 31.02 -16.56
N HIS A 252 -0.37 32.23 -15.99
CA HIS A 252 0.80 33.08 -15.76
C HIS A 252 1.73 32.47 -14.69
N GLN A 253 1.17 31.91 -13.61
CA GLN A 253 1.96 31.24 -12.56
C GLN A 253 2.71 30.01 -13.11
N LEU A 254 2.06 29.22 -13.96
CA LEU A 254 2.69 28.06 -14.61
C LEU A 254 3.77 28.50 -15.61
N ASP A 255 3.52 29.56 -16.37
CA ASP A 255 4.51 30.14 -17.29
C ASP A 255 5.73 30.70 -16.54
N GLU A 256 5.53 31.35 -15.39
CA GLU A 256 6.61 31.90 -14.56
C GLU A 256 7.50 30.79 -13.97
N ARG A 257 6.89 29.72 -13.44
CA ARG A 257 7.63 28.64 -12.77
C ARG A 257 8.25 27.63 -13.74
N TYR A 258 7.50 27.21 -14.76
CA TYR A 258 7.87 26.08 -15.63
C TYR A 258 8.13 26.49 -17.08
N GLY A 259 7.73 27.70 -17.47
CA GLY A 259 7.82 28.19 -18.83
C GLY A 259 6.66 27.76 -19.72
N MET A 260 6.41 28.57 -20.75
CA MET A 260 5.30 28.39 -21.70
C MET A 260 5.25 27.01 -22.36
N LYS A 261 6.41 26.43 -22.68
CA LYS A 261 6.46 25.11 -23.34
C LYS A 261 5.97 23.99 -22.43
N ALA A 262 6.29 24.04 -21.14
CA ALA A 262 5.85 23.06 -20.17
C ALA A 262 4.34 23.15 -19.98
N ARG A 263 3.81 24.38 -19.77
CA ARG A 263 2.36 24.62 -19.68
C ARG A 263 1.60 24.08 -20.89
N GLN A 264 2.05 24.40 -22.11
CA GLN A 264 1.43 23.89 -23.34
C GLN A 264 1.46 22.36 -23.45
N SER A 265 2.53 21.73 -22.97
CA SER A 265 2.63 20.26 -22.95
C SER A 265 1.64 19.64 -21.97
N ILE A 266 1.45 20.27 -20.81
CA ILE A 266 0.45 19.88 -19.81
C ILE A 266 -0.97 20.02 -20.37
N GLU A 267 -1.29 21.15 -20.98
CA GLU A 267 -2.61 21.38 -21.60
C GLU A 267 -2.89 20.34 -22.69
N LYS A 268 -1.93 20.11 -23.58
CA LYS A 268 -2.02 19.08 -24.62
C LYS A 268 -2.29 17.69 -24.04
N LEU A 269 -1.56 17.31 -22.97
CA LEU A 269 -1.79 16.03 -22.30
C LEU A 269 -3.20 15.95 -21.69
N LEU A 270 -3.65 16.99 -20.99
CA LEU A 270 -4.99 17.04 -20.38
C LEU A 270 -6.10 16.97 -21.44
N THR A 271 -5.95 17.66 -22.57
CA THR A 271 -6.88 17.56 -23.70
C THR A 271 -6.91 16.14 -24.28
N ASN A 272 -5.75 15.49 -24.45
CA ASN A 272 -5.68 14.09 -24.92
C ASN A 272 -6.32 13.10 -23.92
N LEU A 273 -6.31 13.43 -22.63
CA LEU A 273 -7.03 12.69 -21.58
C LEU A 273 -8.55 12.97 -21.59
N GLY A 274 -9.04 13.84 -22.48
CA GLY A 274 -10.46 14.19 -22.59
C GLY A 274 -10.94 15.17 -21.52
N VAL A 275 -10.03 15.96 -20.95
CA VAL A 275 -10.37 17.02 -19.98
C VAL A 275 -10.63 18.33 -20.72
N GLU A 276 -11.76 18.98 -20.42
CA GLU A 276 -12.06 20.35 -20.86
C GLU A 276 -11.34 21.35 -19.94
N LEU A 277 -10.57 22.27 -20.54
CA LEU A 277 -9.75 23.29 -19.88
C LEU A 277 -10.42 24.66 -19.92
#